data_AF-A0A8J1U190-F1
#
_entry.id   AF-A0A8J1U190-F1
#
_cell.length_a   1.000
_cell.length_b   1.000
_cell.length_c   1.000
_cell.angle_alpha   90.00
_cell.angle_beta   90.00
_cell.angle_gamma   90.00
#
_symmetry.space_group_name_H-M   'P 1'
#
loop_
_entity.id
_entity.type
_entity.pdbx_description
1 polymer ?
#
loop_
_entity_poly.entity_id
_entity_poly.type
_entity_poly.pdbx_seq_one_letter_code
_entity_poly.pdbx_strand_id
1 'polypeptide(L)'
;MARLHWFKKQIQNVASGPKYKPGQSLHAQLEDKPEAIRKFAYTAMRNCDENAETLRYMLANMTEHFQNNHQNCFDQSRCRLDPNYEPSTTVVRNDVAIRLLNDTIKKRPIYKNAHNYTKVLLTAYVERFNNTLNMFQDKWIYLQDIQYEFSCVILE
;
A
#
# COMPACT_ATOMS: atom_id res chain seq x y z
N MET A 1 -0.01 6.09 10.10
CA MET A 1 -0.63 5.15 9.13
C MET A 1 -1.64 5.83 8.19
N ALA A 2 -1.50 7.14 7.89
CA ALA A 2 -2.53 7.91 7.17
C ALA A 2 -2.40 7.90 5.63
N ARG A 3 -1.23 7.58 5.06
CA ARG A 3 -0.90 7.84 3.64
C ARG A 3 -1.51 6.89 2.59
N LEU A 4 -2.30 5.88 2.96
CA LEU A 4 -3.07 5.05 2.01
C LEU A 4 -4.58 5.09 2.26
N HIS A 5 -5.06 5.99 3.11
CA HIS A 5 -6.51 6.15 3.30
C HIS A 5 -7.20 6.59 2.00
N TRP A 6 -6.54 7.47 1.22
CA TRP A 6 -6.99 7.85 -0.12
C TRP A 6 -7.01 6.66 -1.08
N PHE A 7 -6.02 5.76 -0.99
CA PHE A 7 -5.94 4.56 -1.83
C PHE A 7 -7.10 3.60 -1.54
N LYS A 8 -7.37 3.35 -0.25
CA LYS A 8 -8.56 2.59 0.19
C LYS A 8 -9.86 3.22 -0.33
N LYS A 9 -10.06 4.53 -0.09
CA LYS A 9 -11.27 5.25 -0.56
C LYS A 9 -11.47 5.11 -2.08
N GLN A 10 -10.38 5.16 -2.83
CA GLN A 10 -10.43 5.03 -4.29
C GLN A 10 -10.77 3.62 -4.78
N ILE A 11 -10.36 2.59 -4.04
CA ILE A 11 -10.72 1.19 -4.31
C ILE A 11 -12.14 0.88 -3.84
N GLN A 12 -12.61 1.56 -2.80
CA GLN A 12 -13.94 1.37 -2.23
C GLN A 12 -15.06 1.63 -3.26
N ASN A 13 -14.80 2.44 -4.29
CA ASN A 13 -15.75 2.65 -5.39
C ASN A 13 -16.04 1.38 -6.21
N VAL A 14 -15.10 0.44 -6.24
CA VAL A 14 -15.22 -0.84 -6.97
C VAL A 14 -15.88 -1.92 -6.09
N ALA A 15 -15.75 -1.77 -4.77
CA ALA A 15 -16.29 -2.67 -3.77
C ALA A 15 -17.72 -2.29 -3.31
N SER A 16 -18.03 -0.99 -3.25
CA SER A 16 -19.26 -0.43 -2.66
C SER A 16 -19.91 0.65 -3.54
N GLY A 17 -19.63 0.64 -4.85
CA GLY A 17 -20.22 1.55 -5.82
C GLY A 17 -21.76 1.41 -5.99
N PRO A 18 -22.37 2.23 -6.86
CA PRO A 18 -23.82 2.23 -7.04
C PRO A 18 -24.35 0.87 -7.48
N LYS A 19 -25.31 0.31 -6.72
CA LYS A 19 -25.87 -1.04 -6.93
C LYS A 19 -26.58 -1.26 -8.27
N TYR A 20 -26.85 -0.19 -9.03
CA TYR A 20 -27.54 -0.25 -10.32
C TYR A 20 -26.64 -0.63 -11.52
N LYS A 21 -25.33 -0.84 -11.34
CA LYS A 21 -24.39 -1.32 -12.39
C LYS A 21 -23.61 -2.60 -11.99
N PRO A 22 -24.30 -3.72 -11.69
CA PRO A 22 -23.61 -4.98 -11.41
C PRO A 22 -22.80 -5.44 -12.63
N GLY A 23 -21.53 -5.82 -12.43
CA GLY A 23 -20.65 -6.33 -13.48
C GLY A 23 -19.97 -5.27 -14.37
N GLN A 24 -20.30 -3.98 -14.24
CA GLN A 24 -19.57 -2.91 -14.94
C GLN A 24 -18.60 -2.16 -14.02
N SER A 25 -19.07 -1.72 -12.86
CA SER A 25 -18.26 -0.97 -11.89
C SER A 25 -18.19 -1.60 -10.50
N LEU A 26 -18.97 -2.65 -10.26
CA LEU A 26 -19.10 -3.34 -8.98
C LEU A 26 -19.15 -4.85 -9.21
N HIS A 27 -18.42 -5.61 -8.39
CA HIS A 27 -18.48 -7.06 -8.39
C HIS A 27 -18.46 -7.60 -6.95
N ALA A 28 -19.34 -8.57 -6.64
CA ALA A 28 -19.48 -9.12 -5.28
C ALA A 28 -18.17 -9.68 -4.71
N GLN A 29 -17.36 -10.34 -5.55
CA GLN A 29 -16.04 -10.87 -5.16
C GLN A 29 -14.98 -9.79 -4.81
N LEU A 30 -15.29 -8.50 -5.00
CA LEU A 30 -14.40 -7.38 -4.69
C LEU A 30 -14.83 -6.59 -3.44
N GLU A 31 -15.95 -6.92 -2.82
CA GLU A 31 -16.53 -6.17 -1.71
C GLU A 31 -15.62 -6.13 -0.47
N ASP A 32 -14.98 -7.26 -0.15
CA ASP A 32 -14.08 -7.45 1.00
C ASP A 32 -12.60 -7.07 0.71
N LYS A 33 -12.28 -6.71 -0.55
CA LYS A 33 -10.92 -6.46 -1.01
C LYS A 33 -10.29 -5.11 -0.62
N PRO A 34 -11.00 -4.00 -0.35
CA PRO A 34 -10.36 -2.69 -0.16
C PRO A 34 -9.28 -2.66 0.92
N GLU A 35 -9.51 -3.32 2.06
CA GLU A 35 -8.54 -3.39 3.14
C GLU A 35 -7.37 -4.32 2.81
N ALA A 36 -7.65 -5.46 2.17
CA ALA A 36 -6.62 -6.40 1.73
C ALA A 36 -5.70 -5.76 0.68
N ILE A 37 -6.26 -5.04 -0.30
CA ILE A 37 -5.51 -4.31 -1.32
C ILE A 37 -4.62 -3.23 -0.68
N ARG A 38 -5.15 -2.48 0.31
CA ARG A 38 -4.36 -1.47 1.04
C ARG A 38 -3.16 -2.12 1.74
N LYS A 39 -3.37 -3.22 2.46
CA LYS A 39 -2.29 -3.94 3.14
C LYS A 39 -1.27 -4.48 2.14
N PHE A 40 -1.72 -5.09 1.05
CA PHE A 40 -0.86 -5.60 0.00
C PHE A 40 0.00 -4.48 -0.61
N ALA A 41 -0.59 -3.34 -0.97
CA ALA A 41 0.15 -2.21 -1.53
C ALA A 41 1.20 -1.67 -0.55
N TYR A 42 0.89 -1.65 0.76
CA TYR A 42 1.87 -1.28 1.77
C TYR A 42 3.03 -2.26 1.85
N THR A 43 2.75 -3.57 1.86
CA THR A 43 3.77 -4.62 1.82
C THR A 43 4.62 -4.55 0.55
N ALA A 44 4.00 -4.25 -0.60
CA ALA A 44 4.72 -4.05 -1.86
C ALA A 44 5.68 -2.86 -1.78
N MET A 45 5.23 -1.70 -1.28
CA MET A 45 6.12 -0.54 -1.07
C MET A 45 7.26 -0.85 -0.09
N ARG A 46 7.00 -1.66 0.94
CA ARG A 46 8.03 -2.05 1.92
C ARG A 46 9.11 -2.97 1.34
N ASN A 47 8.74 -3.86 0.43
CA ASN A 47 9.63 -4.89 -0.09
C ASN A 47 10.07 -4.64 -1.54
N CYS A 48 9.88 -3.42 -2.06
CA CYS A 48 10.28 -3.07 -3.42
C CYS A 48 11.76 -2.67 -3.57
N ASP A 49 12.53 -2.67 -2.47
CA ASP A 49 13.97 -2.35 -2.44
C ASP A 49 14.32 -1.04 -3.18
N GLU A 50 13.51 -0.02 -2.91
CA GLU A 50 13.56 1.30 -3.58
C GLU A 50 13.41 1.29 -5.11
N ASN A 51 13.08 0.14 -5.70
CA ASN A 51 12.96 -0.04 -7.14
C ASN A 51 11.51 0.10 -7.61
N ALA A 52 11.28 1.08 -8.49
CA ALA A 52 9.96 1.38 -9.03
C ALA A 52 9.38 0.24 -9.90
N GLU A 53 10.23 -0.50 -10.63
CA GLU A 53 9.78 -1.62 -11.46
C GLU A 53 9.37 -2.81 -10.60
N THR A 54 10.13 -3.11 -9.53
CA THR A 54 9.75 -4.11 -8.54
C THR A 54 8.40 -3.78 -7.92
N LEU A 55 8.17 -2.50 -7.56
CA LEU A 55 6.88 -2.06 -7.03
C LEU A 55 5.74 -2.28 -8.03
N ARG A 56 5.92 -1.92 -9.31
CA ARG A 56 4.90 -2.15 -10.36
C ARG A 56 4.63 -3.64 -10.56
N TYR A 57 5.67 -4.47 -10.57
CA TYR A 57 5.56 -5.91 -10.70
C TYR A 57 4.74 -6.50 -9.55
N MET A 58 5.08 -6.15 -8.30
CA MET A 58 4.33 -6.62 -7.12
C MET A 58 2.87 -6.16 -7.18
N LEU A 59 2.60 -4.90 -7.55
CA LEU A 59 1.23 -4.39 -7.67
C LEU A 59 0.43 -5.08 -8.79
N ALA A 60 1.05 -5.45 -9.90
CA ALA A 60 0.40 -6.21 -10.96
C ALA A 60 0.06 -7.64 -10.53
N ASN A 61 0.98 -8.28 -9.79
CA ASN A 61 0.81 -9.62 -9.23
C ASN A 61 -0.30 -9.71 -8.15
N MET A 62 -0.77 -8.57 -7.64
CA MET A 62 -1.86 -8.52 -6.68
C MET A 62 -3.11 -9.26 -7.17
N THR A 63 -3.38 -9.25 -8.48
CA THR A 63 -4.54 -9.95 -9.03
C THR A 63 -4.42 -11.47 -8.94
N GLU A 64 -3.26 -12.03 -9.25
CA GLU A 64 -2.97 -13.47 -9.09
C GLU A 64 -3.08 -13.89 -7.61
N HIS A 65 -2.58 -13.06 -6.69
CA HIS A 65 -2.71 -13.31 -5.26
C HIS A 65 -4.17 -13.47 -4.83
N PHE A 66 -5.08 -12.62 -5.33
CA PHE A 66 -6.51 -12.73 -5.03
C PHE A 66 -7.24 -13.86 -5.77
N GLN A 67 -6.64 -14.42 -6.82
CA GLN A 67 -7.08 -15.65 -7.47
C GLN A 67 -6.59 -16.91 -6.74
N ASN A 68 -5.94 -16.76 -5.59
CA ASN A 68 -5.30 -17.84 -4.84
C ASN A 68 -4.11 -18.48 -5.58
N ASN A 69 -3.49 -17.74 -6.51
CA ASN A 69 -2.23 -18.13 -7.13
C ASN A 69 -1.08 -17.37 -6.45
N HIS A 70 -0.22 -18.10 -5.75
CA HIS A 70 0.85 -17.52 -4.92
C HIS A 70 2.26 -17.73 -5.47
N GLN A 71 2.41 -18.19 -6.72
CA GLN A 71 3.72 -18.46 -7.32
C GLN A 71 4.65 -17.23 -7.33
N ASN A 72 4.08 -16.07 -7.61
CA ASN A 72 4.80 -14.79 -7.70
C ASN A 72 4.76 -13.97 -6.40
N CYS A 73 4.21 -14.54 -5.32
CA CYS A 73 4.23 -13.88 -4.01
C CYS A 73 5.63 -13.88 -3.42
N PHE A 74 5.94 -12.85 -2.63
CA PHE A 74 7.23 -12.71 -1.96
C PHE A 74 7.55 -13.94 -1.11
N ASP A 75 8.79 -14.43 -1.20
CA ASP A 75 9.20 -15.75 -0.70
C ASP A 75 8.91 -15.97 0.79
N GLN A 76 9.07 -14.92 1.58
CA GLN A 76 8.83 -14.95 3.02
C GLN A 76 7.38 -14.67 3.41
N SER A 77 6.47 -14.54 2.45
CA SER A 77 5.05 -14.33 2.74
C SER A 77 4.44 -15.59 3.33
N ARG A 78 3.58 -15.42 4.33
CA ARG A 78 2.85 -16.53 4.95
C ARG A 78 2.11 -17.39 3.91
N CYS A 79 1.54 -16.78 2.88
CA CYS A 79 0.80 -17.48 1.82
C CYS A 79 1.64 -18.44 0.97
N ARG A 80 2.97 -18.38 1.05
CA ARG A 80 3.89 -19.31 0.38
C ARG A 80 4.53 -20.29 1.36
N LEU A 81 4.76 -19.86 2.60
CA LEU A 81 5.41 -20.66 3.64
C LEU A 81 4.46 -21.65 4.33
N ASP A 82 3.19 -21.28 4.49
CA ASP A 82 2.20 -22.06 5.23
C ASP A 82 1.43 -22.99 4.26
N PRO A 83 1.61 -24.32 4.34
CA PRO A 83 0.92 -25.26 3.45
C PRO A 83 -0.59 -25.32 3.69
N ASN A 84 -1.05 -24.86 4.87
CA ASN A 84 -2.47 -24.77 5.22
C ASN A 84 -2.97 -23.32 5.18
N TYR A 85 -2.37 -22.49 4.32
CA TYR A 85 -2.78 -21.10 4.17
C TYR A 85 -4.21 -21.01 3.61
N GLU A 86 -5.12 -20.45 4.42
CA GLU A 86 -6.46 -20.09 3.98
C GLU A 86 -6.58 -18.58 3.75
N PRO A 87 -7.03 -18.15 2.56
CA PRO A 87 -7.30 -16.75 2.28
C PRO A 87 -8.37 -16.18 3.21
N SER A 88 -8.09 -15.04 3.84
CA SER A 88 -9.06 -14.35 4.69
C SER A 88 -10.14 -13.58 3.90
N THR A 89 -10.05 -13.57 2.57
CA THR A 89 -10.98 -12.86 1.69
C THR A 89 -11.43 -13.77 0.56
N THR A 90 -12.58 -13.46 -0.02
CA THR A 90 -13.24 -14.21 -1.09
C THR A 90 -12.32 -14.38 -2.30
N VAL A 91 -12.08 -15.60 -2.75
CA VAL A 91 -11.24 -15.84 -3.94
C VAL A 91 -11.92 -15.27 -5.19
N VAL A 92 -11.17 -14.49 -5.96
CA VAL A 92 -11.67 -13.91 -7.21
C VAL A 92 -11.55 -14.96 -8.31
N ARG A 93 -12.69 -15.34 -8.89
CA ARG A 93 -12.75 -16.34 -9.98
C ARG A 93 -13.35 -15.78 -11.27
N ASN A 94 -14.16 -14.73 -11.16
CA ASN A 94 -14.87 -14.18 -12.31
C ASN A 94 -13.94 -13.27 -13.14
N ASP A 95 -13.90 -13.49 -14.45
CA ASP A 95 -13.07 -12.73 -15.40
C ASP A 95 -13.34 -11.22 -15.37
N VAL A 96 -14.60 -10.83 -15.15
CA VAL A 96 -15.01 -9.43 -15.05
C VAL A 96 -14.40 -8.79 -13.81
N ALA A 97 -14.39 -9.50 -12.68
CA ALA A 97 -13.80 -9.03 -11.44
C ALA A 97 -12.28 -8.86 -11.56
N ILE A 98 -11.62 -9.80 -12.23
CA ILE A 98 -10.17 -9.78 -12.49
C ILE A 98 -9.81 -8.57 -13.34
N ARG A 99 -10.53 -8.35 -14.45
CA ARG A 99 -10.34 -7.18 -15.32
C ARG A 99 -10.54 -5.87 -14.56
N LEU A 100 -11.63 -5.76 -13.81
CA LEU A 100 -11.97 -4.56 -13.06
C LEU A 100 -10.91 -4.24 -12.00
N LEU A 101 -10.40 -5.27 -11.30
CA LEU A 101 -9.34 -5.11 -10.31
C LEU A 101 -8.02 -4.67 -10.96
N ASN A 102 -7.61 -5.32 -12.05
CA ASN A 102 -6.40 -4.98 -12.80
C ASN A 102 -6.43 -3.54 -13.31
N ASP A 103 -7.52 -3.14 -13.96
CA ASP A 103 -7.72 -1.77 -14.44
C ASP A 103 -7.68 -0.77 -13.28
N THR A 104 -8.32 -1.14 -12.17
CA THR A 104 -8.36 -0.31 -10.97
C THR A 104 -6.99 -0.09 -10.40
N ILE A 105 -6.09 -1.07 -10.40
CA ILE A 105 -4.72 -0.94 -9.91
C ILE A 105 -3.90 -0.08 -10.87
N LYS A 106 -3.93 -0.40 -12.18
CA LYS A 106 -3.12 0.27 -13.21
C LYS A 106 -3.46 1.75 -13.39
N LYS A 107 -4.72 2.14 -13.13
CA LYS A 107 -5.16 3.54 -13.22
C LYS A 107 -4.60 4.43 -12.10
N ARG A 108 -4.10 3.86 -10.99
CA ARG A 108 -3.79 4.63 -9.78
C ARG A 108 -2.44 5.31 -9.84
N PRO A 109 -2.28 6.45 -9.12
CA PRO A 109 -1.01 7.16 -9.03
C PRO A 109 0.14 6.29 -8.53
N ILE A 110 -0.12 5.35 -7.62
CA ILE A 110 0.91 4.45 -7.08
C ILE A 110 1.53 3.54 -8.16
N TYR A 111 0.74 3.14 -9.17
CA TYR A 111 1.22 2.31 -10.27
C TYR A 111 1.89 3.18 -11.36
N LYS A 112 1.24 4.29 -11.73
CA LYS A 112 1.74 5.21 -12.76
C LYS A 112 3.07 5.86 -12.35
N ASN A 113 3.09 6.41 -11.12
CA ASN A 113 4.21 7.18 -10.58
C ASN A 113 4.92 6.40 -9.47
N ALA A 114 5.20 5.11 -9.70
CA ALA A 114 5.78 4.20 -8.71
C ALA A 114 7.04 4.74 -8.02
N HIS A 115 7.90 5.46 -8.76
CA HIS A 115 9.12 6.09 -8.23
C HIS A 115 8.88 7.05 -7.05
N ASN A 116 7.70 7.67 -6.95
CA ASN A 116 7.38 8.57 -5.84
C ASN A 116 7.02 7.82 -4.55
N TYR A 117 6.81 6.51 -4.63
CA TYR A 117 6.32 5.66 -3.54
C TYR A 117 7.34 4.63 -3.08
N THR A 118 8.53 4.57 -3.68
CA THR A 118 9.60 3.63 -3.32
C THR A 118 10.22 3.96 -1.95
N LYS A 119 10.32 5.25 -1.60
CA LYS A 119 10.92 5.74 -0.33
C LYS A 119 9.92 5.89 0.83
N VAL A 120 8.79 5.21 0.77
CA VAL A 120 7.68 5.39 1.73
C VAL A 120 8.09 5.03 3.17
N LEU A 121 8.99 4.08 3.38
CA LEU A 121 9.47 3.72 4.73
C LEU A 121 10.33 4.81 5.36
N LEU A 122 11.28 5.37 4.61
CA LEU A 122 12.16 6.44 5.07
C LEU A 122 11.34 7.68 5.46
N THR A 123 10.38 8.06 4.61
CA THR A 123 9.50 9.20 4.90
C THR A 123 8.58 8.94 6.10
N ALA A 124 8.08 7.70 6.29
CA ALA A 124 7.27 7.35 7.45
C ALA A 124 8.08 7.32 8.77
N TYR A 125 9.36 6.95 8.73
CA TYR A 125 10.26 7.00 9.88
C TYR A 125 10.55 8.45 10.29
N VAL A 126 10.93 9.31 9.34
CA VAL A 126 11.18 10.74 9.57
C VAL A 126 9.94 11.45 10.12
N GLU A 127 8.75 11.16 9.57
CA GLU A 127 7.50 11.77 10.02
C GLU A 127 7.11 11.31 11.44
N ARG A 128 7.35 10.04 11.78
CA ARG A 128 7.15 9.54 13.16
C ARG A 128 8.14 10.17 14.12
N PHE A 129 9.42 10.24 13.74
CA PHE A 129 10.45 10.89 14.53
C PHE A 129 10.10 12.35 14.81
N ASN A 130 9.71 13.10 13.79
CA ASN A 130 9.29 14.50 13.94
C ASN A 130 8.02 14.64 14.79
N ASN A 131 7.04 13.74 14.66
CA ASN A 131 5.86 13.74 15.51
C ASN A 131 6.20 13.43 16.98
N THR A 132 7.11 12.48 17.23
CA THR A 132 7.60 12.17 18.57
C THR A 132 8.35 13.36 19.16
N LEU A 133 9.26 14.00 18.42
CA LEU A 133 9.93 15.22 18.87
C LEU A 133 8.93 16.35 19.18
N ASN A 134 7.93 16.56 18.32
CA ASN A 134 6.86 17.53 18.54
C ASN A 134 5.93 17.19 19.72
N MET A 135 5.89 15.95 20.21
CA MET A 135 5.18 15.59 21.44
C MET A 135 5.97 15.97 22.70
N PHE A 136 7.30 16.03 22.61
CA PHE A 136 8.19 16.35 23.73
C PHE A 136 8.70 17.80 23.71
N GLN A 137 8.53 18.51 22.59
CA GLN A 137 8.81 19.94 22.49
C GLN A 137 7.51 20.74 22.55
N ASP A 138 7.47 21.70 23.46
CA ASP A 138 6.37 22.65 23.57
C ASP A 138 6.36 23.58 22.33
N LYS A 139 5.21 23.77 21.69
CA LYS A 139 5.08 24.55 20.44
C LYS A 139 5.42 26.05 20.57
N TRP A 140 5.73 26.50 21.79
CA TRP A 140 5.96 27.90 22.16
C TRP A 140 7.42 28.25 22.43
N ILE A 141 8.35 27.34 22.15
CA ILE A 141 9.78 27.63 22.30
C ILE A 141 10.26 28.23 20.97
N TYR A 142 10.51 29.54 20.93
CA TYR A 142 11.27 30.18 19.85
C TYR A 142 12.67 29.56 19.85
N LEU A 143 12.88 28.60 18.96
CA LEU A 143 14.16 27.96 18.74
C LEU A 143 15.03 28.91 17.91
N GLN A 144 15.78 29.77 18.59
CA GLN A 144 16.90 30.51 18.00
C GLN A 144 18.01 29.56 17.55
N ASP A 145 18.88 30.07 16.68
CA ASP A 145 19.88 29.42 15.80
C ASP A 145 20.79 28.34 16.41
N ILE A 146 20.76 28.12 17.73
CA ILE A 146 21.63 27.23 18.49
C ILE A 146 21.40 25.73 18.16
N GLN A 147 20.22 25.33 17.68
CA GLN A 147 19.96 23.89 17.42
C GLN A 147 20.51 23.38 16.08
N TYR A 148 20.79 24.27 15.10
CA TYR A 148 21.45 23.86 13.85
C TYR A 148 22.91 23.46 14.08
N GLU A 149 23.59 24.02 15.09
CA GLU A 149 24.95 23.60 15.44
C GLU A 149 25.01 22.18 16.00
N PHE A 150 24.01 21.76 16.80
CA PHE A 150 23.99 20.41 17.38
C PHE A 150 23.72 19.28 16.37
N SER A 151 23.22 19.59 15.18
CA SER A 151 23.05 18.59 14.11
C SER A 151 24.34 18.34 13.31
N CYS A 152 25.39 19.14 13.52
CA CYS A 152 26.66 19.01 12.81
C CYS A 152 27.72 18.20 13.60
N VAL A 153 27.48 17.84 14.86
CA VAL A 153 28.47 17.19 15.75
C VAL A 153 28.25 15.67 15.89
N ILE A 154 27.38 15.06 15.08
CA ILE A 154 27.26 13.58 15.00
C ILE A 154 27.72 13.08 13.62
N LEU A 155 28.79 13.67 13.09
CA LEU A 155 29.57 13.16 11.97
C LEU A 155 31.08 13.40 12.20
N GLU A 156 31.58 12.99 13.36
CA GLU A 156 32.97 12.56 13.56
C GLU A 156 33.00 11.21 14.27
#